data_AF-A0A645I7F5-F1
#
_entry.id   AF-A0A645I7F5-F1
#
_cell.length_a   1.000
_cell.length_b   1.000
_cell.length_c   1.000
_cell.angle_alpha   90.00
_cell.angle_beta   90.00
_cell.angle_gamma   90.00
#
_symmetry.space_group_name_H-M   'P 1'
#
loop_
_entity.id
_entity.type
_entity.pdbx_description
1 polymer ?
#
loop_
_entity_poly.entity_id
_entity_poly.type
_entity_poly.pdbx_seq_one_letter_code
_entity_poly.pdbx_strand_id
1 'polypeptide(L)'
;MGLFGIAEIISDKTDNNIRVDKESLRFRKLFPTWKEWGICLPHIGRGTVLGFLVGMLPGAGATIAAFLSYGMAKNVSKRGDQFGTGVLEGVAAPESANNAASMGAMVPMLTLGVPGSGSTAIMMGALMMLGLVLICLQL
;
A
#
# COMPACT_ATOMS: atom_id res chain seq x y z
N MET A 1 6.31 5.47 -0.42
CA MET A 1 6.61 5.39 -1.87
C MET A 1 6.81 6.75 -2.54
N GLY A 2 6.02 7.79 -2.26
CA GLY A 2 6.16 9.09 -2.96
C GLY A 2 7.54 9.78 -2.82
N LEU A 3 8.13 9.76 -1.63
CA LEU A 3 9.45 10.38 -1.40
C LEU A 3 10.60 9.63 -2.08
N PHE A 4 10.47 8.30 -2.26
CA PHE A 4 11.47 7.48 -2.94
C PHE A 4 11.57 7.86 -4.42
N GLY A 5 10.44 8.00 -5.11
CA GLY A 5 10.42 8.45 -6.51
C GLY A 5 10.97 9.87 -6.69
N ILE A 6 10.76 10.77 -5.72
CA ILE A 6 11.36 12.11 -5.72
C ILE A 6 12.88 12.03 -5.53
N ALA A 7 13.35 11.19 -4.60
CA ALA A 7 14.77 11.00 -4.34
C ALA A 7 15.50 10.43 -5.57
N GLU A 8 14.88 9.48 -6.29
CA GLU A 8 15.46 8.88 -7.50
C GLU A 8 15.60 9.91 -8.64
N ILE A 9 14.58 10.76 -8.85
CA ILE A 9 14.63 11.85 -9.85
C ILE A 9 15.69 12.90 -9.50
N ILE A 10 15.87 13.21 -8.22
CA ILE A 10 16.87 14.18 -7.77
C ILE A 10 18.29 13.58 -7.88
N SER A 11 18.45 12.31 -7.53
CA SER A 11 19.74 11.61 -7.59
C SER A 11 20.21 11.38 -9.03
N ASP A 12 19.29 11.14 -9.97
CA ASP A 12 19.57 11.04 -11.42
C ASP A 12 20.17 12.33 -12.00
N LYS A 13 19.71 13.49 -11.53
CA LYS A 13 20.29 14.79 -11.94
C LYS A 13 21.72 15.01 -11.42
N THR A 14 22.14 14.28 -10.41
CA THR A 14 23.46 14.43 -9.76
C THR A 14 24.47 13.40 -10.28
N ASP A 15 24.02 12.26 -10.80
CA ASP A 15 24.89 11.17 -11.25
C ASP A 15 24.63 10.84 -12.73
N ASN A 16 25.46 11.39 -13.63
CA ASN A 16 25.39 11.22 -15.11
C ASN A 16 25.61 9.77 -15.60
N ASN A 17 25.53 8.76 -14.73
CA ASN A 17 25.96 7.39 -14.99
C ASN A 17 24.83 6.34 -15.02
N ILE A 18 23.57 6.74 -14.83
CA ILE A 18 22.42 5.84 -15.01
C ILE A 18 21.63 6.28 -16.23
N ARG A 19 21.66 5.46 -17.29
CA ARG A 19 20.87 5.66 -18.51
C ARG A 19 19.40 5.36 -18.22
N VAL A 20 18.68 6.30 -17.61
CA VAL A 20 17.23 6.28 -17.61
C VAL A 20 16.77 6.69 -19.00
N ASP A 21 16.26 5.71 -19.76
CA ASP A 21 15.75 5.89 -21.10
C ASP A 21 14.64 6.95 -21.10
N LYS A 22 14.94 8.16 -21.61
CA LYS A 22 13.99 9.30 -21.65
C LYS A 22 12.69 8.98 -22.41
N GLU A 23 12.67 7.90 -23.20
CA GLU A 23 11.49 7.35 -23.90
C GLU A 23 10.47 6.72 -22.92
N SER A 24 10.89 6.32 -21.72
CA SER A 24 10.01 5.77 -20.66
C SER A 24 9.16 6.83 -19.94
N LEU A 25 9.49 8.11 -20.07
CA LEU A 25 8.79 9.25 -19.43
C LEU A 25 7.62 9.80 -20.25
N ARG A 26 7.12 9.06 -21.25
CA ARG A 26 5.83 9.41 -21.86
C ARG A 26 4.73 9.15 -20.83
N PHE A 27 4.16 10.21 -20.27
CA PHE A 27 2.98 10.20 -19.37
C PHE A 27 1.85 9.27 -19.84
N ARG A 28 1.75 9.01 -21.15
CA ARG A 28 0.77 8.13 -21.79
C ARG A 28 1.06 6.62 -21.63
N LYS A 29 2.28 6.21 -21.25
CA LYS A 29 2.67 4.81 -20.95
C LYS A 29 2.69 4.49 -19.45
N LEU A 30 2.48 5.48 -18.58
CA LEU A 30 2.43 5.28 -17.11
C LEU A 30 1.12 4.62 -16.66
N PHE A 31 0.03 4.83 -17.41
CA PHE A 31 -1.25 4.24 -17.09
C PHE A 31 -1.36 2.82 -17.66
N PRO A 32 -1.85 1.85 -16.87
CA PRO A 32 -2.06 0.50 -17.36
C PRO A 32 -3.12 0.50 -18.47
N THR A 33 -2.95 -0.38 -19.43
CA THR A 33 -3.91 -0.65 -20.50
C THR A 33 -5.19 -1.27 -19.94
N TRP A 34 -6.34 -1.08 -20.58
CA TRP A 34 -7.62 -1.68 -20.16
C TRP A 34 -7.55 -3.21 -19.92
N LYS A 35 -6.75 -3.93 -20.70
CA LYS A 35 -6.51 -5.36 -20.50
C LYS A 35 -5.72 -5.66 -19.22
N GLU A 36 -4.74 -4.83 -18.88
CA GLU A 36 -3.91 -4.96 -17.68
C GLU A 36 -4.71 -4.61 -16.41
N TRP A 37 -5.61 -3.63 -16.51
CA TRP A 37 -6.60 -3.31 -15.48
C TRP A 37 -7.48 -4.53 -15.16
N GLY A 38 -8.00 -5.21 -16.18
CA GLY A 38 -8.84 -6.41 -15.98
C GLY A 38 -8.12 -7.55 -15.27
N ILE A 39 -6.81 -7.70 -15.51
CA ILE A 39 -5.98 -8.71 -14.83
C ILE A 39 -5.70 -8.28 -13.39
N CYS A 40 -5.44 -7.00 -13.13
CA CYS A 40 -5.09 -6.51 -11.79
C CYS A 40 -6.29 -6.39 -10.85
N LEU A 41 -7.47 -6.04 -11.36
CA LEU A 41 -8.69 -5.84 -10.56
C LEU A 41 -8.98 -6.95 -9.54
N PRO A 42 -8.97 -8.25 -9.89
CA PRO A 42 -9.21 -9.32 -8.92
C PRO A 42 -8.10 -9.42 -7.86
N HIS A 43 -6.86 -9.10 -8.20
CA HIS A 43 -5.74 -9.08 -7.25
C HIS A 43 -5.80 -7.89 -6.30
N ILE A 44 -6.19 -6.71 -6.82
CA ILE A 44 -6.47 -5.51 -6.04
C ILE A 44 -7.58 -5.80 -5.04
N GLY A 45 -8.73 -6.32 -5.49
CA GLY A 45 -9.87 -6.60 -4.60
C GLY A 45 -9.52 -7.60 -3.49
N ARG A 46 -8.86 -8.71 -3.82
CA ARG A 46 -8.41 -9.70 -2.83
C ARG A 46 -7.37 -9.12 -1.86
N GLY A 47 -6.41 -8.38 -2.39
CA GLY A 47 -5.37 -7.70 -1.60
C GLY A 47 -5.98 -6.67 -0.66
N THR A 48 -6.95 -5.88 -1.10
CA THR A 48 -7.67 -4.90 -0.28
C THR A 48 -8.42 -5.57 0.87
N VAL A 49 -9.20 -6.62 0.60
CA VAL A 49 -9.94 -7.32 1.65
C VAL A 49 -8.99 -7.95 2.67
N LEU A 50 -7.96 -8.64 2.20
CA LEU A 50 -6.96 -9.25 3.07
C LEU A 50 -6.21 -8.19 3.88
N GLY A 51 -5.78 -7.12 3.23
CA GLY A 51 -5.06 -6.02 3.86
C GLY A 51 -5.89 -5.33 4.93
N PHE A 52 -7.17 -5.06 4.66
CA PHE A 52 -8.08 -4.45 5.63
C PHE A 52 -8.26 -5.33 6.88
N LEU A 53 -8.51 -6.63 6.71
CA LEU A 53 -8.66 -7.57 7.82
C LEU A 53 -7.39 -7.72 8.65
N VAL A 54 -6.22 -7.80 8.01
CA VAL A 54 -4.93 -7.84 8.70
C VAL A 54 -4.66 -6.50 9.38
N GLY A 55 -5.03 -5.37 8.77
CA GLY A 55 -4.88 -4.04 9.34
C GLY A 55 -5.74 -3.79 10.57
N MET A 56 -6.90 -4.44 10.68
CA MET A 56 -7.72 -4.41 11.90
C MET A 56 -7.03 -5.08 13.10
N LEU A 57 -6.07 -5.99 12.86
CA LEU A 57 -5.32 -6.64 13.92
C LEU A 57 -4.22 -5.69 14.44
N PRO A 58 -4.28 -5.25 15.71
CA PRO A 58 -3.23 -4.41 16.27
C PRO A 58 -1.89 -5.17 16.27
N GLY A 59 -0.82 -4.49 15.82
CA GLY A 59 0.53 -5.05 15.79
C GLY A 59 0.87 -5.90 14.56
N ALA A 60 -0.09 -6.31 13.72
CA ALA A 60 0.21 -7.04 12.47
C ALA A 60 0.84 -6.13 11.40
N GLY A 61 0.39 -4.87 11.33
CA GLY A 61 1.00 -3.83 10.49
C GLY A 61 0.84 -4.06 8.98
N ALA A 62 1.10 -3.00 8.21
CA ALA A 62 0.87 -2.99 6.76
C ALA A 62 1.90 -3.86 5.98
N THR A 63 3.10 -4.06 6.56
CA THR A 63 4.16 -4.90 5.98
C THR A 63 3.74 -6.37 5.89
N ILE A 64 3.18 -6.94 6.97
CA ILE A 64 2.75 -8.34 6.98
C ILE A 64 1.58 -8.53 6.00
N ALA A 65 0.64 -7.58 5.96
CA ALA A 65 -0.45 -7.57 4.99
C ALA A 65 0.06 -7.61 3.53
N ALA A 66 1.07 -6.80 3.21
CA ALA A 66 1.68 -6.77 1.88
C ALA A 66 2.34 -8.11 1.52
N PHE A 67 3.10 -8.72 2.44
CA PHE A 67 3.74 -10.02 2.21
C PHE A 67 2.73 -11.16 2.02
N LEU A 68 1.69 -11.19 2.86
CA LEU A 68 0.61 -12.18 2.73
C LEU A 68 -0.12 -12.01 1.40
N SER A 69 -0.43 -10.77 1.02
CA SER A 69 -1.07 -10.48 -0.26
C SER A 69 -0.18 -10.85 -1.45
N TYR A 70 1.15 -10.69 -1.35
CA TYR A 70 2.08 -11.12 -2.38
C TYR A 70 2.07 -12.64 -2.56
N GLY A 71 2.16 -13.39 -1.44
CA GLY A 71 2.10 -14.86 -1.47
C GLY A 71 0.78 -15.37 -2.02
N MET A 72 -0.34 -14.77 -1.62
CA MET A 72 -1.66 -15.08 -2.16
C MET A 72 -1.76 -14.78 -3.65
N ALA A 73 -1.31 -13.60 -4.09
CA ALA A 73 -1.35 -13.21 -5.50
C ALA A 73 -0.49 -14.14 -6.36
N LYS A 74 0.69 -14.55 -5.87
CA LYS A 74 1.57 -15.51 -6.55
C LYS A 74 0.90 -16.87 -6.71
N ASN A 75 0.26 -17.38 -5.66
CA ASN A 75 -0.42 -18.69 -5.69
C ASN A 75 -1.66 -18.69 -6.59
N VAL A 76 -2.37 -17.57 -6.67
CA VAL A 76 -3.64 -17.48 -7.41
C VAL A 76 -3.44 -17.05 -8.87
N SER A 77 -2.35 -16.34 -9.20
CA SER A 77 -2.07 -15.94 -10.57
C SER A 77 -1.63 -17.13 -11.42
N LYS A 78 -2.16 -17.23 -12.63
CA LYS A 78 -1.68 -18.16 -13.67
C LYS A 78 -0.24 -17.85 -14.12
N ARG A 79 0.26 -16.65 -13.83
CA ARG A 79 1.62 -16.18 -14.11
C ARG A 79 2.48 -16.14 -12.85
N GLY A 80 2.19 -16.99 -11.85
CA GLY A 80 2.91 -17.07 -10.59
C GLY A 80 4.44 -17.16 -10.75
N ASP A 81 4.92 -17.78 -11.83
CA ASP A 81 6.36 -17.93 -12.14
C ASP A 81 7.05 -16.61 -12.53
N GLN A 82 6.28 -15.60 -12.94
CA GLN A 82 6.78 -14.27 -13.32
C GLN A 82 6.78 -13.31 -12.12
N PHE A 83 6.36 -13.73 -10.94
CA PHE A 83 6.41 -12.89 -9.75
C PHE A 83 7.87 -12.64 -9.35
N GLY A 84 8.21 -11.36 -9.16
CA GLY A 84 9.59 -10.90 -8.91
C GLY A 84 10.29 -10.31 -10.13
N THR A 85 9.73 -10.46 -11.35
CA THR A 85 10.25 -9.82 -12.57
C THR A 85 9.64 -8.45 -12.86
N GLY A 86 8.79 -7.94 -11.95
CA GLY A 86 8.08 -6.67 -12.13
C GLY A 86 6.70 -6.80 -12.78
N VAL A 87 6.07 -7.99 -12.75
CA VAL A 87 4.69 -8.15 -13.21
C VAL A 87 3.71 -7.27 -12.44
N LEU A 88 2.75 -6.69 -13.17
CA LEU A 88 1.81 -5.71 -12.63
C LEU A 88 0.99 -6.27 -11.45
N GLU A 89 0.50 -7.50 -11.57
CA GLU A 89 -0.23 -8.20 -10.50
C GLU A 89 0.60 -8.44 -9.22
N GLY A 90 1.92 -8.57 -9.36
CA GLY A 90 2.86 -8.77 -8.26
C GLY A 90 3.11 -7.50 -7.44
N VAL A 91 2.81 -6.32 -8.00
CA VAL A 91 2.89 -5.04 -7.30
C VAL A 91 1.50 -4.55 -6.89
N ALA A 92 0.50 -4.73 -7.76
CA ALA A 92 -0.86 -4.24 -7.53
C ALA A 92 -1.52 -4.86 -6.29
N ALA A 93 -1.35 -6.18 -6.06
CA ALA A 93 -1.96 -6.83 -4.90
C ALA A 93 -1.34 -6.35 -3.56
N PRO A 94 0.01 -6.41 -3.39
CA PRO A 94 0.65 -5.94 -2.15
C PRO A 94 0.43 -4.45 -1.87
N GLU A 95 0.48 -3.59 -2.89
CA GLU A 95 0.21 -2.15 -2.72
C GLU A 95 -1.23 -1.88 -2.28
N SER A 96 -2.18 -2.60 -2.89
CA SER A 96 -3.59 -2.50 -2.49
C SER A 96 -3.81 -3.00 -1.07
N ALA A 97 -3.13 -4.07 -0.66
CA ALA A 97 -3.18 -4.59 0.70
C ALA A 97 -2.55 -3.64 1.72
N ASN A 98 -1.39 -3.05 1.41
CA ASN A 98 -0.70 -2.08 2.25
C ASN A 98 -1.58 -0.85 2.52
N ASN A 99 -2.19 -0.31 1.46
CA ASN A 99 -3.08 0.84 1.59
C ASN A 99 -4.35 0.48 2.38
N ALA A 100 -4.95 -0.68 2.09
CA ALA A 100 -6.12 -1.15 2.81
C ALA A 100 -5.84 -1.45 4.29
N ALA A 101 -4.66 -1.98 4.62
CA ALA A 101 -4.25 -2.23 6.00
C ALA A 101 -4.10 -0.93 6.79
N SER A 102 -3.59 0.13 6.15
CA SER A 102 -3.48 1.46 6.77
C SER A 102 -4.86 2.02 7.13
N MET A 103 -5.85 1.83 6.25
CA MET A 103 -7.25 2.19 6.52
C MET A 103 -7.91 1.26 7.56
N GLY A 104 -7.63 -0.04 7.51
CA GLY A 104 -8.13 -1.03 8.48
C GLY A 104 -7.66 -0.75 9.90
N ALA A 105 -6.42 -0.28 10.06
CA ALA A 105 -5.86 0.09 11.36
C ALA A 105 -6.51 1.33 11.99
N MET A 106 -7.26 2.13 11.22
CA MET A 106 -8.07 3.22 11.78
C MET A 106 -9.28 2.69 12.56
N VAL A 107 -9.82 1.52 12.21
CA VAL A 107 -11.00 0.98 12.89
C VAL A 107 -10.73 0.70 14.38
N PRO A 108 -9.74 -0.11 14.79
CA PRO A 108 -9.45 -0.34 16.21
C PRO A 108 -8.94 0.92 16.91
N MET A 109 -8.22 1.80 16.20
CA MET A 109 -7.77 3.08 16.75
C MET A 109 -8.94 3.99 17.12
N LEU A 110 -9.93 4.14 16.25
CA LEU A 110 -11.08 5.03 16.48
C LEU A 110 -12.11 4.41 17.42
N THR A 111 -12.28 3.08 17.40
CA THR A 111 -13.30 2.39 18.20
C THR A 111 -12.82 2.01 19.60
N LEU A 112 -11.58 1.52 19.74
CA LEU A 112 -11.02 1.05 21.00
C LEU A 112 -9.96 2.00 21.58
N GLY A 113 -9.52 3.02 20.83
CA GLY A 113 -8.43 3.89 21.24
C GLY A 113 -7.05 3.20 21.22
N VAL A 114 -6.93 2.05 20.54
CA VAL A 114 -5.69 1.26 20.54
C VAL A 114 -4.99 1.42 19.18
N PRO A 115 -3.85 2.14 19.12
CA PRO A 115 -3.10 2.31 17.88
C PRO A 115 -2.39 0.99 17.51
N GLY A 116 -2.50 0.58 16.25
CA GLY A 116 -1.90 -0.65 15.74
C GLY A 116 -0.44 -0.51 15.27
N SER A 117 0.07 0.71 15.13
CA SER A 117 1.42 1.05 14.66
C SER A 117 1.85 2.46 15.10
N GLY A 118 3.15 2.77 14.99
CA GLY A 118 3.68 4.09 15.34
C GLY A 118 3.05 5.25 14.56
N SER A 119 2.76 5.08 13.27
CA SER A 119 2.08 6.12 12.46
C SER A 119 0.64 6.35 12.92
N THR A 120 -0.09 5.27 13.29
CA THR A 120 -1.44 5.40 13.85
C THR A 120 -1.46 6.02 15.25
N ALA A 121 -0.40 5.85 16.05
CA ALA A 121 -0.29 6.52 17.35
C ALA A 121 -0.13 8.04 17.20
N ILE A 122 0.68 8.49 16.24
CA ILE A 122 0.82 9.92 15.91
C ILE A 122 -0.52 10.49 15.41
N MET A 123 -1.20 9.75 14.53
CA MET A 123 -2.54 10.10 14.05
C MET A 123 -3.54 10.24 15.21
N MET A 124 -3.56 9.27 16.13
CA MET A 124 -4.41 9.31 17.31
C MET A 124 -4.12 10.54 18.18
N GLY A 125 -2.84 10.88 18.40
CA GLY A 125 -2.45 12.09 19.12
C GLY A 125 -2.97 13.37 18.46
N ALA A 126 -2.89 13.47 17.13
CA ALA A 126 -3.47 14.57 16.38
C ALA A 126 -5.00 14.62 16.50
N LEU A 127 -5.67 13.47 16.39
CA LEU A 127 -7.14 13.37 16.54
C LEU A 127 -7.61 13.71 17.97
N MET A 128 -6.80 13.40 18.99
CA MET A 128 -7.05 13.84 20.37
C MET A 128 -6.94 15.36 20.51
N MET A 129 -5.96 16.01 19.88
CA MET A 129 -5.85 17.47 19.86
C MET A 129 -7.03 18.15 19.15
N LEU A 130 -7.58 17.52 18.09
CA LEU A 130 -8.78 17.97 17.40
C LEU A 130 -10.09 17.68 18.17
N GLY A 131 -10.04 17.00 19.32
CA GLY A 131 -11.20 16.66 20.14
C GLY A 131 -12.07 15.51 19.61
N LEU A 132 -11.66 14.84 18.52
CA LEU A 132 -12.46 13.81 17.84
C LEU A 132 -12.47 12.47 18.59
N VAL A 133 -11.40 12.14 19.31
CA VAL A 133 -11.30 10.90 20.10
C VAL A 133 -11.84 11.08 21.53
N LEU A 134 -11.93 12.32 22.04
CA LEU A 134 -12.45 12.60 23.39
C LEU A 134 -13.97 12.34 23.52
N ILE A 135 -14.73 12.45 22.42
CA ILE A 135 -16.20 12.42 22.46
C ILE A 135 -16.76 11.04 22.86
N CYS A 136 -16.10 9.93 22.49
CA CYS A 136 -16.53 8.59 22.90
C CYS A 136 -16.18 8.24 24.35
N LEU A 137 -15.33 9.01 25.03
CA LEU A 137 -14.91 8.75 26.42
C LEU A 137 -15.63 9.64 27.44
N GLN A 138 -16.45 10.59 26.98
CA GLN A 138 -17.28 11.48 27.82
C GLN A 138 -18.79 11.22 27.69
N LEU A 139 -19.21 10.17 26.98
CA LEU A 139 -20.58 9.64 26.92
C LEU A 139 -20.62 8.25 27.55
#